data_AF-A0A3M2G8D7-F1
#
_entry.id   AF-A0A3M2G8D7-F1
#
_cell.length_a   1.000
_cell.length_b   1.000
_cell.length_c   1.000
_cell.angle_alpha   90.00
_cell.angle_beta   90.00
_cell.angle_gamma   90.00
#
_symmetry.space_group_name_H-M   'P 1'
#
loop_
_entity.id
_entity.type
_entity.pdbx_description
1 polymer ?
#
loop_
_entity_poly.entity_id
_entity_poly.type
_entity_poly.pdbx_seq_one_letter_code
_entity_poly.pdbx_strand_id
1 'polypeptide(L)'
;MTRAQFVTIAWRAAGSPAPTGTAPFADTDPGAYYAEAVDWAFAAGLVGGVTPTTFEPDGPLDRRTALLLMYRLETMVDPPVV
;
A
#
# COMPACT_ATOMS: atom_id res chain seq x y z
N MET A 1 -13.71 -4.19 3.97
CA MET A 1 -12.26 -4.17 3.71
C MET A 1 -11.88 -2.76 3.33
N THR A 2 -11.05 -2.11 4.15
CA THR A 2 -10.52 -0.77 3.86
C THR A 2 -9.21 -0.84 3.07
N ARG A 3 -8.79 0.28 2.49
CA ARG A 3 -7.49 0.39 1.79
C ARG A 3 -6.32 0.01 2.71
N ALA A 4 -6.31 0.54 3.94
CA ALA A 4 -5.28 0.21 4.93
C ALA A 4 -5.26 -1.28 5.29
N GLN A 5 -6.43 -1.92 5.43
CA GLN A 5 -6.51 -3.36 5.73
C GLN A 5 -5.91 -4.20 4.60
N PHE A 6 -6.19 -3.88 3.34
CA PHE A 6 -5.65 -4.61 2.20
C PHE A 6 -4.12 -4.48 2.12
N VAL A 7 -3.59 -3.27 2.27
CA VAL A 7 -2.14 -3.02 2.25
C VAL A 7 -1.45 -3.74 3.41
N THR A 8 -2.06 -3.75 4.59
CA THR A 8 -1.55 -4.49 5.75
C THR A 8 -1.49 -6.00 5.50
N ILE A 9 -2.52 -6.56 4.87
CA ILE A 9 -2.55 -7.99 4.50
C ILE A 9 -1.44 -8.30 3.48
N ALA A 10 -1.29 -7.47 2.44
CA ALA A 10 -0.24 -7.65 1.43
C ALA A 10 1.16 -7.55 2.03
N TRP A 11 1.41 -6.55 2.87
CA TRP A 11 2.67 -6.37 3.59
C TRP A 11 3.01 -7.58 4.47
N ARG A 12 2.04 -8.10 5.22
CA ARG A 12 2.22 -9.31 6.03
C ARG A 12 2.49 -10.54 5.18
N ALA A 13 1.79 -10.69 4.04
CA ALA A 13 2.03 -11.78 3.10
C ALA A 13 3.44 -11.72 2.50
N ALA A 14 4.00 -10.52 2.32
CA ALA A 14 5.38 -10.29 1.89
C ALA A 14 6.45 -10.47 3.00
N GLY A 15 6.06 -10.90 4.21
CA GLY A 15 6.98 -11.12 5.32
C GLY A 15 7.21 -9.90 6.21
N SER A 16 6.36 -8.87 6.12
CA SER A 16 6.46 -7.63 6.90
C SER A 16 7.82 -6.93 6.80
N PRO A 17 8.34 -6.67 5.58
CA PRO A 17 9.63 -6.00 5.38
C PRO A 17 9.60 -4.57 5.95
N ALA A 18 10.74 -4.13 6.49
CA ALA A 18 10.89 -2.76 6.96
C ALA A 18 10.77 -1.77 5.78
N PRO A 19 10.04 -0.65 5.95
CA PRO A 19 9.95 0.38 4.91
C PRO A 19 11.31 1.05 4.67
N THR A 20 11.61 1.36 3.41
CA THR A 20 12.84 2.07 3.00
C THR A 20 12.65 3.59 2.92
N GLY A 21 11.43 4.08 3.13
CA GLY A 21 11.08 5.49 3.16
C GLY A 21 9.69 5.71 3.75
N THR A 22 9.40 6.95 4.13
CA THR A 22 8.11 7.36 4.72
C THR A 22 7.19 7.93 3.64
N ALA A 23 5.93 7.53 3.65
CA ALA A 23 4.92 8.05 2.76
C ALA A 23 4.51 9.48 3.16
N PRO A 24 4.23 10.38 2.21
CA PRO A 24 3.90 11.79 2.49
C PRO A 24 2.44 12.01 2.92
N PHE A 25 1.77 10.98 3.45
CA PHE A 25 0.33 11.01 3.69
C PHE A 25 -0.01 11.56 5.08
N ALA A 26 -0.66 12.72 5.12
CA ALA A 26 -0.99 13.42 6.36
C ALA A 26 -2.12 12.74 7.16
N ASP A 27 -2.91 11.90 6.51
CA ASP A 27 -4.02 11.13 7.10
C ASP A 27 -3.59 9.71 7.52
N THR A 28 -2.29 9.42 7.52
CA THR A 28 -1.73 8.17 8.05
C THR A 28 -1.07 8.48 9.38
N ASP A 29 -1.73 8.12 10.49
CA ASP A 29 -1.16 8.22 11.83
C ASP A 29 0.08 7.29 11.94
N PRO A 30 1.27 7.81 12.27
CA PRO A 30 2.48 6.99 12.43
C PRO A 30 2.35 5.89 13.49
N GLY A 31 1.43 6.02 14.46
CA GLY A 31 1.15 4.99 15.47
C GLY A 31 0.14 3.93 15.03
N ALA A 32 -0.46 4.07 13.85
CA ALA A 32 -1.47 3.13 13.37
C ALA A 32 -0.85 1.79 12.95
N TYR A 33 -1.62 0.71 13.13
CA TYR A 33 -1.18 -0.66 12.80
C TYR A 33 -0.77 -0.86 11.33
N TYR A 34 -1.20 0.05 10.45
CA TYR A 34 -0.97 0.02 9.00
C TYR A 34 0.11 1.00 8.54
N ALA A 35 0.67 1.84 9.42
CA ALA A 35 1.60 2.91 9.04
C ALA A 35 2.83 2.35 8.30
N GLU A 36 3.52 1.37 8.90
CA GLU A 36 4.70 0.74 8.28
C GLU A 36 4.35 0.03 6.96
N ALA A 37 3.16 -0.58 6.88
CA ALA A 37 2.70 -1.24 5.68
C ALA A 37 2.46 -0.23 4.54
N VAL A 38 1.91 0.94 4.86
CA VAL A 38 1.68 2.04 3.91
C VAL A 38 3.00 2.64 3.44
N ASP A 39 3.93 2.88 4.36
CA ASP A 39 5.28 3.37 4.05
C ASP A 39 6.03 2.40 3.13
N TRP A 40 6.01 1.11 3.45
CA TRP A 40 6.63 0.08 2.63
C TRP A 40 6.00 0.03 1.24
N ALA A 41 4.67 -0.02 1.19
CA ALA A 41 3.96 -0.14 -0.08
C ALA A 41 4.14 1.11 -0.95
N PHE A 42 4.27 2.30 -0.34
CA PHE A 42 4.54 3.54 -1.06
C PHE A 42 5.97 3.56 -1.61
N ALA A 43 6.96 3.21 -0.78
CA ALA A 43 8.37 3.13 -1.19
C ALA A 43 8.60 2.07 -2.27
N ALA A 44 7.85 0.97 -2.24
CA ALA A 44 7.86 -0.06 -3.27
C ALA A 44 7.05 0.30 -4.54
N GLY A 45 6.38 1.46 -4.58
CA GLY A 45 5.56 1.89 -5.72
C GLY A 45 4.24 1.12 -5.89
N LEU A 46 3.86 0.30 -4.89
CA LEU A 46 2.65 -0.51 -4.91
C LEU A 46 1.41 0.36 -4.75
N VAL A 47 1.46 1.32 -3.82
CA VAL A 47 0.33 2.21 -3.50
C VAL A 47 0.69 3.67 -3.79
N GLY A 48 -0.33 4.44 -4.16
CA GLY A 48 -0.29 5.89 -4.19
C GLY A 48 -1.46 6.47 -3.41
N GLY A 49 -1.35 7.74 -3.06
CA GLY A 49 -2.43 8.48 -2.44
C GLY A 49 -3.56 8.78 -3.43
N VAL A 50 -4.75 9.07 -2.89
CA VAL A 50 -5.86 9.68 -3.66
C VAL A 50 -5.54 11.13 -4.03
N THR A 51 -4.68 11.77 -3.23
CA THR A 51 -3.99 13.03 -3.55
C THR A 51 -2.49 12.86 -3.24
N PRO A 52 -1.63 13.85 -3.54
CA PRO A 52 -0.22 13.81 -3.15
C PRO A 52 0.02 13.66 -1.65
N THR A 53 -0.95 14.00 -0.79
CA THR A 53 -0.81 14.03 0.67
C THR A 53 -1.90 13.26 1.42
N THR A 54 -2.75 12.51 0.72
CA THR A 54 -3.90 11.80 1.31
C THR A 54 -3.93 10.36 0.81
N PHE A 55 -3.92 9.40 1.72
CA PHE A 55 -3.98 7.97 1.42
C PHE A 55 -5.40 7.39 1.44
N GLU A 56 -6.25 7.96 2.29
CA GLU A 56 -7.61 7.52 2.62
C GLU A 56 -7.62 6.10 3.25
N PRO A 57 -7.02 5.89 4.43
CA PRO A 57 -6.82 4.55 5.01
C PRO A 57 -8.13 3.82 5.30
N ASP A 58 -9.14 4.54 5.78
CA ASP A 58 -10.47 4.03 6.11
C ASP A 58 -11.43 3.99 4.92
N GLY A 59 -10.99 4.51 3.77
CA GLY A 59 -11.78 4.53 2.54
C GLY A 59 -12.13 3.12 2.07
N PRO A 60 -13.31 2.93 1.47
CA PRO A 60 -13.70 1.65 0.91
C PRO A 60 -12.73 1.25 -0.20
N LEU A 61 -12.30 -0.01 -0.19
CA LEU A 61 -11.51 -0.55 -1.30
C LEU A 61 -12.45 -0.86 -2.48
N ASP A 62 -12.61 0.11 -3.38
CA ASP A 62 -13.34 -0.10 -4.63
C ASP A 62 -12.69 -1.19 -5.49
N ARG A 63 -13.50 -1.98 -6.20
CA ARG A 63 -13.03 -3.11 -7.03
C ARG A 63 -11.93 -2.71 -8.03
N ARG A 64 -12.04 -1.50 -8.61
CA ARG A 64 -11.01 -0.93 -9.50
C ARG A 64 -9.67 -0.75 -8.79
N THR A 65 -9.71 -0.22 -7.57
CA THR A 65 -8.53 -0.03 -6.73
C THR A 65 -7.92 -1.36 -6.30
N ALA A 66 -8.76 -2.33 -5.93
CA ALA A 66 -8.31 -3.68 -5.59
C ALA A 66 -7.57 -4.36 -6.75
N LEU A 67 -8.14 -4.31 -7.96
CA LEU A 67 -7.51 -4.87 -9.17
C LEU A 67 -6.17 -4.18 -9.50
N LEU A 68 -6.09 -2.86 -9.37
CA LEU A 68 -4.85 -2.13 -9.62
C LEU A 68 -3.75 -2.52 -8.63
N LEU A 69 -4.09 -2.70 -7.35
CA LEU A 69 -3.13 -3.13 -6.32
C LEU A 69 -2.69 -4.58 -6.54
N MET A 70 -3.61 -5.49 -6.88
CA MET A 70 -3.27 -6.88 -7.21
C MET A 70 -2.32 -6.97 -8.40
N TYR A 71 -2.62 -6.25 -9.49
CA TYR A 71 -1.77 -6.21 -10.68
C TYR A 71 -0.35 -5.70 -10.35
N ARG A 72 -0.23 -4.66 -9.52
CA ARG A 72 1.09 -4.14 -9.10
C ARG A 72 1.87 -5.11 -8.24
N LEU A 73 1.19 -5.83 -7.35
CA LEU A 73 1.80 -6.89 -6.53
C LEU A 73 2.31 -8.04 -7.41
N GLU A 74 1.54 -8.48 -8.40
CA GLU A 74 1.98 -9.51 -9.36
C GLU A 74 3.22 -9.07 -10.13
N THR A 75 3.25 -7.84 -10.67
CA THR A 75 4.42 -7.33 -11.41
C THR A 75 5.68 -7.14 -10.56
N MET A 76 5.54 -7.03 -9.23
CA MET A 76 6.69 -6.97 -8.31
C MET A 76 7.26 -8.37 -8.02
N VAL A 77 6.40 -9.39 -8.00
CA VAL A 77 6.78 -10.79 -7.76
C VAL A 77 7.29 -11.47 -9.02
N ASP A 78 6.73 -11.14 -10.18
CA ASP A 78 7.14 -11.67 -11.49
C ASP A 78 7.25 -10.52 -12.51
N PRO A 79 8.45 -9.91 -12.64
CA PRO A 79 8.63 -8.82 -13.59
C PRO A 79 8.40 -9.32 -15.02
N PRO A 80 7.72 -8.54 -15.89
CA PRO A 80 7.48 -8.97 -17.26
C PRO A 80 8.82 -9.24 -17.95
N VAL A 81 8.98 -10.46 -18.46
CA VAL A 81 10.12 -10.84 -19.31
C VAL A 81 9.96 -10.08 -20.63
N VAL A 82 10.70 -8.99 -20.78
CA VAL A 82 10.83 -8.23 -22.04
C VAL A 82 11.86 -8.92 -22.93
#